data_AF-L5M5A3-F1
#
_entry.id   AF-L5M5A3-F1
#
_cell.length_a   1.000
_cell.length_b   1.000
_cell.length_c   1.000
_cell.angle_alpha   90.00
_cell.angle_beta   90.00
_cell.angle_gamma   90.00
#
_symmetry.space_group_name_H-M   'P 1'
#
loop_
_entity.id
_entity.type
_entity.pdbx_description
1 polymer ?
#
loop_
_entity_poly.entity_id
_entity_poly.type
_entity_poly.pdbx_seq_one_letter_code
_entity_poly.pdbx_strand_id
1 'polypeptide(L)'
;MVPVFFAFRMRFYVAWIAAECGCIAAGFGAYPVAAKARAGGGPTLPCAPPSSLEEAAALEYDYETIRNIDCYGTDFCTRVREGMRYWNMTVQWWLAQYIYKTAPTRSYVLR
;
A
#
# COMPACT_ATOMS: atom_id res chain seq x y z
N MET A 1 21.12 -21.82 2.83
CA MET A 1 19.71 -21.38 2.95
C MET A 1 19.54 -19.87 2.76
N VAL A 2 20.39 -19.03 3.37
CA VAL A 2 20.33 -17.54 3.26
C VAL A 2 20.34 -16.98 1.81
N PRO A 3 21.18 -17.48 0.87
CA PRO A 3 21.24 -16.88 -0.47
C PRO A 3 19.98 -17.11 -1.31
N VAL A 4 19.34 -18.28 -1.13
CA VAL A 4 18.11 -18.64 -1.84
C VAL A 4 16.95 -17.77 -1.37
N PHE A 5 16.82 -17.57 -0.04
CA PHE A 5 15.79 -16.68 0.51
C PHE A 5 16.01 -15.22 0.11
N PHE A 6 17.26 -14.77 0.08
CA PHE A 6 17.59 -13.43 -0.42
C PHE A 6 17.20 -13.28 -1.89
N ALA A 7 17.63 -14.19 -2.76
CA ALA A 7 17.31 -14.15 -4.18
C ALA A 7 15.79 -14.21 -4.43
N PHE A 8 15.07 -15.06 -3.70
CA PHE A 8 13.61 -15.12 -3.77
C PHE A 8 12.98 -13.78 -3.39
N ARG A 9 13.37 -13.20 -2.25
CA ARG A 9 12.87 -11.91 -1.76
C ARG A 9 13.11 -10.77 -2.75
N MET A 10 14.33 -10.68 -3.30
CA MET A 10 14.66 -9.66 -4.29
C MET A 10 13.78 -9.76 -5.55
N ARG A 11 13.40 -10.97 -5.98
CA ARG A 11 12.48 -11.15 -7.12
C ARG A 11 11.10 -10.58 -6.84
N PHE A 12 10.59 -10.73 -5.62
CA PHE A 12 9.31 -10.11 -5.23
C PHE A 12 9.39 -8.60 -5.18
N TYR A 13 10.49 -8.03 -4.66
CA TYR A 13 10.67 -6.58 -4.65
C TYR A 13 10.67 -6.00 -6.06
N VAL A 14 11.43 -6.61 -6.97
CA VAL A 14 11.45 -6.20 -8.37
C VAL A 14 10.06 -6.30 -9.00
N ALA A 15 9.34 -7.39 -8.74
CA ALA A 15 7.99 -7.58 -9.27
C ALA A 15 7.00 -6.51 -8.77
N TRP A 16 7.01 -6.18 -7.48
CA TRP A 16 6.11 -5.15 -6.94
C TRP A 16 6.49 -3.75 -7.37
N ILE A 17 7.78 -3.39 -7.33
CA ILE A 17 8.23 -2.08 -7.79
C ILE A 17 7.90 -1.90 -9.27
N ALA A 18 8.11 -2.91 -10.12
CA ALA A 18 7.75 -2.85 -11.52
C ALA A 18 6.22 -2.68 -11.73
N ALA A 19 5.40 -3.37 -10.94
CA ALA A 19 3.96 -3.21 -10.97
C ALA A 19 3.52 -1.80 -10.52
N GLU A 20 4.11 -1.27 -9.45
CA GLU A 20 3.89 0.09 -8.97
C GLU A 20 4.27 1.11 -10.04
N CYS A 21 5.45 0.98 -10.67
CA CYS A 21 5.86 1.82 -11.79
C CYS A 21 4.90 1.75 -12.97
N GLY A 22 4.37 0.56 -13.29
CA GLY A 22 3.35 0.39 -14.33
C GLY A 22 2.07 1.17 -14.03
N CYS A 23 1.61 1.13 -12.78
CA CYS A 23 0.47 1.92 -12.33
C CYS A 23 0.74 3.42 -12.39
N ILE A 24 1.93 3.88 -11.95
CA ILE A 24 2.35 5.29 -12.02
C ILE A 24 2.37 5.77 -13.47
N ALA A 25 2.98 5.01 -14.37
CA ALA A 25 3.09 5.35 -15.79
C ALA A 25 1.71 5.44 -16.48
N ALA A 26 0.74 4.64 -16.04
CA ALA A 26 -0.63 4.69 -16.51
C ALA A 26 -1.47 5.80 -15.83
N GLY A 27 -0.91 6.54 -14.87
CA GLY A 27 -1.61 7.58 -14.11
C GLY A 27 -2.54 7.04 -13.02
N PHE A 28 -2.45 5.75 -12.67
CA PHE A 28 -3.27 5.17 -11.62
C PHE A 28 -2.75 5.53 -10.23
N GLY A 29 -3.70 5.78 -9.32
CA GLY A 29 -3.39 5.99 -7.92
C GLY A 29 -2.79 7.34 -7.56
N ALA A 30 -2.76 8.29 -8.50
CA ALA A 30 -2.36 9.67 -8.22
C ALA A 30 -3.46 10.36 -7.40
N TYR A 31 -3.12 10.80 -6.19
CA TYR A 31 -3.99 11.63 -5.35
C TYR A 31 -3.25 12.88 -4.88
N PRO A 32 -3.93 14.03 -4.71
CA PRO A 32 -3.30 15.20 -4.10
C PRO A 32 -2.77 14.86 -2.71
N VAL A 33 -1.58 15.34 -2.34
CA VAL A 33 -0.96 15.08 -1.03
C VAL A 33 -1.89 15.47 0.14
N ALA A 34 -2.72 16.50 -0.06
CA ALA A 34 -3.73 16.95 0.90
C ALA A 34 -4.76 15.87 1.26
N ALA A 35 -5.05 14.93 0.34
CA ALA A 35 -5.99 13.84 0.55
C ALA A 35 -5.44 12.73 1.47
N LYS A 36 -4.14 12.77 1.80
CA LYS A 36 -3.43 11.81 2.66
C LYS A 36 -3.78 10.38 2.28
N ALA A 37 -3.47 9.99 1.04
CA ALA A 37 -3.81 8.67 0.57
C ALA A 37 -3.05 7.59 1.37
N ARG A 38 -3.61 6.38 1.41
CA ARG A 38 -2.98 5.21 2.05
C ARG A 38 -3.00 4.02 1.12
N ALA A 39 -1.97 3.19 1.19
CA ALA A 39 -1.86 1.92 0.48
C ALA A 39 -3.18 1.11 0.54
N GLY A 40 -3.75 0.85 -0.63
CA GLY A 40 -5.03 0.14 -0.82
C GLY A 40 -6.29 0.95 -0.49
N GLY A 41 -6.19 1.95 0.38
CA GLY A 41 -7.34 2.68 0.92
C GLY A 41 -7.74 3.96 0.22
N GLY A 42 -6.95 4.43 -0.75
CA GLY A 42 -7.24 5.68 -1.44
C GLY A 42 -7.16 6.90 -0.50
N PRO A 43 -7.84 8.00 -0.85
CA PRO A 43 -7.81 9.25 -0.08
C PRO A 43 -8.52 9.07 1.25
N THR A 44 -7.87 9.50 2.34
CA THR A 44 -8.43 9.40 3.70
C THR A 44 -9.09 10.68 4.18
N LEU A 45 -8.75 11.81 3.55
CA LEU A 45 -9.35 13.11 3.80
C LEU A 45 -10.12 13.61 2.58
N PRO A 46 -11.24 14.34 2.78
CA PRO A 46 -11.91 15.03 1.68
C PRO A 46 -10.96 16.08 1.09
N CYS A 47 -10.72 16.00 -0.22
CA CYS A 47 -9.99 17.01 -0.97
C CYS A 47 -10.92 17.54 -2.07
N ALA A 48 -11.05 18.87 -2.16
CA ALA A 48 -11.80 19.47 -3.25
C ALA A 48 -11.10 19.18 -4.59
N PRO A 49 -11.86 18.89 -5.66
CA PRO A 49 -11.26 18.79 -6.98
C PRO A 49 -10.73 20.16 -7.41
N PRO A 50 -9.60 20.21 -8.15
CA PRO A 50 -9.10 21.45 -8.70
C PRO A 50 -10.13 22.07 -9.64
N SER A 51 -10.28 23.39 -9.56
CA SER A 51 -11.26 24.15 -10.32
C SER A 51 -10.82 24.42 -11.76
N SER A 52 -9.51 24.31 -12.03
CA SER A 52 -8.91 24.52 -13.34
C SER A 52 -7.77 23.54 -13.61
N LEU A 53 -7.39 23.39 -14.88
CA LEU A 53 -6.24 22.58 -15.28
C LEU A 53 -4.91 23.16 -14.78
N GLU A 54 -4.83 24.47 -14.61
CA GLU A 54 -3.64 25.16 -14.11
C GLU A 54 -3.44 24.88 -12.61
N GLU A 55 -4.53 24.87 -11.84
CA GLU A 55 -4.53 24.45 -10.44
C GLU A 55 -4.21 22.95 -10.30
N ALA A 56 -4.74 22.11 -11.19
CA ALA A 56 -4.41 20.68 -11.23
C ALA A 56 -2.92 20.44 -11.53
N ALA A 57 -2.31 21.21 -12.42
CA ALA A 57 -0.89 21.09 -12.75
C ALA A 57 0.04 21.60 -11.63
N ALA A 58 -0.42 22.55 -10.81
CA ALA A 58 0.33 23.09 -9.68
C ALA A 58 0.26 22.22 -8.42
N LEU A 59 -0.69 21.30 -8.35
CA LEU A 59 -0.88 20.40 -7.20
C LEU A 59 0.20 19.32 -7.16
N GLU A 60 0.70 19.05 -5.96
CA GLU A 60 1.57 17.91 -5.69
C GLU A 60 0.73 16.65 -5.51
N TYR A 61 1.09 15.59 -6.24
CA TYR A 61 0.42 14.29 -6.18
C TYR A 61 1.33 13.25 -5.52
N ASP A 62 0.72 12.42 -4.67
CA ASP A 62 1.31 11.19 -4.17
C ASP A 62 0.73 9.97 -4.88
N TYR A 63 1.48 8.86 -4.83
CA TYR A 63 1.08 7.55 -5.33
C TYR A 63 0.99 6.52 -4.19
N GLU A 64 0.82 7.00 -2.95
CA GLU A 64 0.85 6.14 -1.76
C GLU A 64 -0.27 5.10 -1.77
N THR A 65 -1.36 5.34 -2.50
CA THR A 65 -2.46 4.39 -2.61
C THR A 65 -2.09 3.07 -3.32
N ILE A 66 -1.15 3.09 -4.25
CA ILE A 66 -0.72 1.91 -5.03
C ILE A 66 0.55 1.29 -4.47
N ARG A 67 1.21 1.95 -3.51
CA ARG A 67 2.39 1.44 -2.83
C ARG A 67 2.05 0.12 -2.13
N ASN A 68 2.71 -0.95 -2.55
CA ASN A 68 2.45 -2.30 -2.10
C ASN A 68 3.62 -2.92 -1.31
N ILE A 69 4.83 -2.37 -1.43
CA ILE A 69 6.00 -2.82 -0.67
C ILE A 69 6.79 -1.66 -0.05
N ASP A 70 7.22 -1.84 1.20
CA ASP A 70 8.30 -1.06 1.80
C ASP A 70 9.48 -1.99 2.08
N CYS A 71 10.51 -1.90 1.23
CA CYS A 71 11.69 -2.75 1.32
C CYS A 71 12.48 -2.48 2.61
N TYR A 72 12.61 -1.21 3.01
CA TYR A 72 13.36 -0.83 4.21
C TYR A 72 12.63 -1.31 5.46
N GLY A 73 11.33 -1.00 5.57
CA GLY A 73 10.50 -1.47 6.67
C GLY A 73 10.47 -2.99 6.76
N THR A 74 10.44 -3.70 5.63
CA THR A 74 10.45 -5.16 5.60
C THR A 74 11.78 -5.73 6.13
N ASP A 75 12.92 -5.17 5.73
CA ASP A 75 14.24 -5.74 6.04
C ASP A 75 14.76 -5.42 7.43
N PHE A 76 14.40 -4.24 7.94
CA PHE A 76 14.92 -3.75 9.22
C PHE A 76 13.89 -3.83 10.34
N CYS A 77 12.71 -4.42 10.11
CA CYS A 77 11.76 -4.67 11.20
C CYS A 77 12.32 -5.69 12.21
N THR A 78 12.09 -5.43 13.49
CA THR A 78 12.53 -6.32 14.58
C THR A 78 11.51 -7.41 14.90
N ARG A 79 10.28 -7.27 14.41
CA ARG A 79 9.16 -8.17 14.68
C ARG A 79 8.52 -8.59 13.37
N VAL A 80 8.28 -9.89 13.20
CA VAL A 80 7.60 -10.46 12.03
C VAL A 80 6.25 -9.78 11.76
N ARG A 81 5.50 -9.44 12.83
CA ARG A 81 4.22 -8.72 12.72
C ARG A 81 4.36 -7.35 12.07
N GLU A 82 5.45 -6.63 12.34
CA GLU A 82 5.69 -5.33 11.70
C GLU A 82 6.12 -5.54 10.24
N GLY A 83 6.95 -6.55 9.94
CA GLY A 83 7.31 -6.92 8.57
C GLY A 83 6.08 -7.21 7.69
N MET A 84 5.07 -7.88 8.24
CA MET A 84 3.81 -8.14 7.54
C MET A 84 3.02 -6.87 7.17
N ARG A 85 3.25 -5.74 7.86
CA ARG A 85 2.61 -4.45 7.53
C ARG A 85 3.25 -3.75 6.35
N TYR A 86 4.52 -4.04 6.08
CA TYR A 86 5.29 -3.44 5.00
C TYR A 86 5.23 -4.27 3.71
N TRP A 87 4.74 -5.51 3.79
CA TRP A 87 4.70 -6.47 2.69
C TRP A 87 3.27 -6.67 2.17
N ASN A 88 3.06 -6.52 0.86
CA ASN A 88 1.74 -6.56 0.23
C ASN A 88 0.73 -5.62 0.92
N MET A 89 1.14 -4.36 1.13
CA MET A 89 0.41 -3.37 1.92
C MET A 89 -1.05 -3.19 1.44
N THR A 90 -1.26 -3.15 0.12
CA THR A 90 -2.61 -3.01 -0.47
C THR A 90 -3.49 -4.24 -0.20
N VAL A 91 -2.89 -5.44 -0.25
CA VAL A 91 -3.58 -6.71 0.07
C VAL A 91 -3.91 -6.79 1.56
N GLN A 92 -2.98 -6.36 2.43
CA GLN A 92 -3.23 -6.29 3.87
C GLN A 92 -4.39 -5.34 4.18
N TRP A 93 -4.44 -4.19 3.52
CA TRP A 93 -5.56 -3.28 3.63
C TRP A 93 -6.87 -3.94 3.18
N TRP A 94 -6.87 -4.61 2.02
CA TRP A 94 -8.04 -5.31 1.48
C TRP A 94 -8.54 -6.40 2.44
N LEU A 95 -7.64 -7.24 2.94
CA LEU A 95 -7.96 -8.26 3.94
C LEU A 95 -8.58 -7.63 5.20
N ALA A 96 -8.01 -6.54 5.69
CA ALA A 96 -8.53 -5.84 6.86
C ALA A 96 -9.92 -5.27 6.64
N GLN A 97 -10.22 -4.70 5.46
CA GLN A 97 -11.53 -4.12 5.18
C GLN A 97 -12.61 -5.16 4.92
N TYR A 98 -12.31 -6.16 4.08
CA TYR A 98 -13.33 -7.02 3.51
C TYR A 98 -13.42 -8.40 4.14
N ILE A 99 -12.33 -8.89 4.75
CA ILE A 99 -12.27 -10.22 5.34
C ILE A 99 -12.28 -10.16 6.87
N TYR A 100 -11.35 -9.44 7.49
CA TYR A 100 -11.20 -9.49 8.95
C TYR A 100 -12.32 -8.78 9.70
N LYS A 101 -12.86 -7.69 9.15
CA LYS A 101 -14.04 -7.00 9.71
C LYS A 101 -15.32 -7.82 9.62
N THR A 102 -15.44 -8.66 8.59
CA THR A 102 -16.63 -9.47 8.31
C THR A 102 -16.50 -10.88 8.88
N ALA A 103 -15.29 -11.32 9.21
CA ALA A 103 -15.03 -12.62 9.76
C ALA A 103 -15.74 -12.79 11.12
N PRO A 104 -16.41 -13.93 11.36
CA PRO A 104 -17.07 -14.24 12.62
C PRO A 104 -16.02 -14.55 13.70
N THR A 105 -15.31 -13.53 14.16
CA THR A 105 -14.26 -13.65 15.18
C THR A 105 -14.80 -13.47 16.61
N ARG A 106 -16.09 -13.14 16.76
CA ARG A 106 -16.79 -13.19 18.06
C ARG A 106 -17.30 -14.58 18.46
N SER A 107 -17.19 -15.62 17.63
CA SER A 107 -17.84 -16.91 17.91
C SER A 107 -16.94 -18.02 18.49
N TYR A 108 -15.64 -17.79 18.71
CA TYR A 108 -14.73 -18.84 19.22
C TYR A 108 -13.84 -18.47 20.41
N VAL A 109 -14.06 -17.32 21.05
CA VAL A 109 -13.42 -17.01 22.34
C VAL A 109 -14.53 -16.88 23.38
N LEU A 110 -14.60 -17.85 24.29
CA LEU A 110 -15.59 -18.11 25.35
C LEU A 110 -16.70 -19.10 25.00
N ARG A 111 -16.33 -20.38 24.93
CA ARG A 111 -17.11 -21.44 25.57
C ARG A 111 -16.18 -22.42 26.25
#